data_AF-A0A6I2GHV0-F1
#
_entry.id   AF-A0A6I2GHV0-F1
#
_cell.length_a   1.000
_cell.length_b   1.000
_cell.length_c   1.000
_cell.angle_alpha   90.00
_cell.angle_beta   90.00
_cell.angle_gamma   90.00
#
_symmetry.space_group_name_H-M   'P 1'
#
loop_
_entity.id
_entity.type
_entity.pdbx_description
1 polymer ?
#
loop_
_entity_poly.entity_id
_entity_poly.type
_entity_poly.pdbx_seq_one_letter_code
_entity_poly.pdbx_strand_id
1 'polypeptide(L)'
;MDAALLQKLGLAWEAEEGGGEAVLELHSLPLVNPLTRHFIDQVRLRPEGEGAQGALLPVAPAEVRGLAPVPLAGVERSADLEAQVSALFNAAILSMQRRSAELQVLGVTPRVDPDSLELSAELDAVVAVEGTGGRGRALLQLTLTADRQGQFRLTRAERDGATLDIPEAAAAPFDLSEFREKSALVGYLAALVGEELAPQTASPREAAEPQEAPLRYSELVATFGAGLIVPPRSALELLAEVVVEGKTYRFAAARVAGRSFRGLLAGAQGKLWAERFELEEFPGVVALVSRLLHVPPEAVQVVGGEAAPHSEGE
;
A
#
# COMPACT_ATOMS: atom_id res chain seq x y z
N MET A 1 -29.33 -12.53 -12.62
CA MET A 1 -29.35 -13.87 -11.99
C MET A 1 -30.80 -14.30 -11.69
N ASP A 2 -31.17 -15.58 -11.85
CA ASP A 2 -32.54 -16.09 -11.62
C ASP A 2 -32.71 -16.64 -10.19
N ALA A 3 -33.71 -16.15 -9.45
CA ALA A 3 -34.04 -16.62 -8.10
C ALA A 3 -34.37 -18.12 -8.05
N ALA A 4 -34.90 -18.70 -9.14
CA ALA A 4 -35.17 -20.13 -9.21
C ALA A 4 -33.89 -20.98 -9.20
N LEU A 5 -32.77 -20.47 -9.73
CA LEU A 5 -31.48 -21.16 -9.65
C LEU A 5 -30.95 -21.14 -8.20
N LEU A 6 -31.05 -20.00 -7.53
CA LEU A 6 -30.57 -19.84 -6.15
C LEU A 6 -31.37 -20.72 -5.17
N GLN A 7 -32.69 -20.81 -5.35
CA GLN A 7 -33.54 -21.72 -4.58
C GLN A 7 -33.20 -23.20 -4.84
N LYS A 8 -32.87 -23.59 -6.09
CA LYS A 8 -32.40 -24.96 -6.39
C LYS A 8 -31.09 -25.30 -5.68
N LEU A 9 -30.23 -24.31 -5.46
CA LEU A 9 -29.00 -24.46 -4.69
C LEU A 9 -29.23 -24.45 -3.17
N GLY A 10 -30.49 -24.37 -2.71
CA GLY A 10 -30.84 -24.38 -1.29
C GLY A 10 -30.68 -23.03 -0.59
N LEU A 11 -30.52 -21.93 -1.34
CA LEU A 11 -30.41 -20.59 -0.78
C LEU A 11 -31.80 -20.00 -0.53
N ALA A 12 -32.00 -19.39 0.63
CA ALA A 12 -33.17 -18.53 0.86
C ALA A 12 -32.97 -17.21 0.12
N TRP A 13 -34.05 -16.61 -0.38
CA TRP A 13 -34.01 -15.36 -1.13
C TRP A 13 -34.79 -14.28 -0.39
N GLU A 14 -34.12 -13.19 -0.05
CA GLU A 14 -34.70 -12.01 0.57
C GLU A 14 -34.73 -10.88 -0.46
N ALA A 15 -35.92 -10.35 -0.75
CA ALA A 15 -36.04 -9.22 -1.66
C ALA A 15 -35.82 -7.91 -0.89
N GLU A 16 -34.83 -7.11 -1.31
CA GLU A 16 -34.58 -5.76 -0.78
C GLU A 16 -34.71 -4.69 -1.89
N GLU A 17 -34.89 -3.43 -1.48
CA GLU A 17 -34.91 -2.28 -2.39
C GLU A 17 -33.51 -2.12 -3.02
N GLY A 18 -33.38 -2.44 -4.31
CA GLY A 18 -32.11 -2.34 -5.06
C GLY A 18 -31.56 -3.67 -5.57
N GLY A 19 -32.24 -4.79 -5.29
CA GLY A 19 -31.84 -6.14 -5.68
C GLY A 19 -32.02 -7.08 -4.51
N GLY A 20 -32.31 -8.37 -4.75
CA GLY A 20 -32.43 -9.32 -3.65
C GLY A 20 -31.09 -9.91 -3.24
N GLU A 21 -31.04 -10.40 -2.01
CA GLU A 21 -29.91 -11.08 -1.41
C GLU A 21 -30.26 -12.56 -1.22
N ALA A 22 -29.29 -13.42 -1.50
CA ALA A 22 -29.37 -14.84 -1.23
C ALA A 22 -28.73 -15.12 0.13
N VAL A 23 -29.39 -15.92 0.95
CA VAL A 23 -28.92 -16.31 2.27
C VAL A 23 -28.43 -17.76 2.20
N LEU A 24 -27.14 -17.95 2.50
CA LEU A 24 -26.50 -19.24 2.63
C LEU A 24 -26.34 -19.58 4.12
N GLU A 25 -26.97 -20.67 4.56
CA GLU A 25 -26.73 -21.26 5.87
C GLU A 25 -25.53 -22.22 5.78
N LEU A 26 -24.57 -22.05 6.68
CA LEU A 26 -23.32 -22.80 6.76
C LEU A 26 -23.46 -23.95 7.77
N HIS A 27 -24.23 -24.97 7.41
CA HIS A 27 -24.50 -26.10 8.30
C HIS A 27 -23.31 -27.04 8.47
N SER A 28 -22.55 -27.25 7.40
CA SER A 28 -21.48 -28.24 7.34
C SER A 28 -20.13 -27.63 7.73
N LEU A 29 -19.92 -26.36 7.37
CA LEU A 29 -18.65 -25.65 7.54
C LEU A 29 -18.89 -24.22 8.03
N PRO A 30 -19.32 -24.02 9.31
CA PRO A 30 -19.44 -22.68 9.87
C PRO A 30 -18.07 -21.99 9.86
N LEU A 31 -18.05 -20.68 9.54
CA LEU A 31 -16.83 -19.91 9.64
C LEU A 31 -16.59 -19.53 11.10
N VAL A 32 -15.33 -19.30 11.45
CA VAL A 32 -14.97 -18.88 12.80
C VAL A 32 -14.13 -17.62 12.71
N ASN A 33 -14.60 -16.54 13.32
CA ASN A 33 -13.80 -15.34 13.51
C ASN A 33 -12.63 -15.69 14.45
N PRO A 34 -11.37 -15.61 14.01
CA PRO A 34 -10.23 -16.07 14.80
C PRO A 34 -9.94 -15.18 16.02
N LEU A 35 -10.44 -13.94 16.03
CA LEU A 35 -10.21 -12.96 17.09
C LEU A 35 -11.26 -13.07 18.19
N THR A 36 -12.54 -13.14 17.81
CA THR A 36 -13.66 -13.18 18.76
C THR A 36 -14.12 -14.60 19.09
N ARG A 37 -13.72 -15.59 18.27
CA ARG A 37 -14.23 -16.98 18.28
C ARG A 37 -15.72 -17.09 18.03
N HIS A 38 -16.32 -16.03 17.48
CA HIS A 38 -17.70 -16.02 17.03
C HIS A 38 -17.86 -16.96 15.83
N PHE A 39 -18.91 -17.78 15.86
CA PHE A 39 -19.27 -18.64 14.73
C PHE A 39 -20.18 -17.87 13.79
N ILE A 40 -19.87 -17.94 12.51
CA ILE A 40 -20.71 -17.41 11.43
C ILE A 40 -21.33 -18.62 10.76
N ASP A 41 -22.62 -18.79 11.00
CA ASP A 41 -23.46 -19.86 10.47
C ASP A 41 -24.34 -19.40 9.31
N GLN A 42 -24.33 -18.10 8.99
CA GLN A 42 -25.11 -17.51 7.92
C GLN A 42 -24.31 -16.45 7.16
N VAL A 43 -24.39 -16.48 5.82
CA VAL A 43 -23.76 -15.49 4.93
C VAL A 43 -24.80 -14.97 3.93
N ARG A 44 -24.89 -13.65 3.82
CA ARG A 44 -25.68 -12.95 2.81
C ARG A 44 -24.83 -12.69 1.58
N LEU A 45 -25.39 -13.04 0.43
CA LEU A 45 -24.73 -13.08 -0.87
C LEU A 45 -25.53 -12.26 -1.87
N ARG A 46 -24.87 -11.32 -2.55
CA ARG A 46 -25.48 -10.54 -3.63
C ARG A 46 -25.17 -11.16 -4.99
N PRO A 47 -26.16 -11.36 -5.87
CA PRO A 47 -25.91 -11.81 -7.23
C PRO A 47 -25.11 -10.80 -8.05
N GLU A 48 -24.09 -11.29 -8.74
CA GLU A 48 -23.30 -10.55 -9.72
C GLU A 48 -23.29 -11.32 -11.06
N GLY A 49 -23.63 -10.66 -12.16
CA GLY A 49 -23.75 -11.29 -13.48
C GLY A 49 -25.06 -12.07 -13.72
N GLU A 50 -25.13 -12.74 -14.88
CA GLU A 50 -26.33 -13.44 -15.35
C GLU A 50 -26.13 -14.96 -15.54
N GLY A 51 -27.18 -15.72 -15.24
CA GLY A 51 -27.24 -17.18 -15.47
C GLY A 51 -26.27 -18.02 -14.63
N ALA A 52 -25.97 -19.22 -15.13
CA ALA A 52 -25.11 -20.21 -14.47
C ALA A 52 -23.60 -19.87 -14.52
N GLN A 53 -23.23 -18.78 -15.20
CA GLN A 53 -21.89 -18.21 -15.19
C GLN A 53 -21.75 -17.01 -14.24
N GLY A 54 -22.82 -16.65 -13.54
CA GLY A 54 -22.81 -15.60 -12.53
C GLY A 54 -22.00 -15.98 -11.28
N ALA A 55 -21.79 -15.01 -10.41
CA ALA A 55 -21.12 -15.17 -9.14
C ALA A 55 -21.95 -14.57 -8.00
N LEU A 56 -21.65 -14.99 -6.78
CA LEU A 56 -22.29 -14.52 -5.56
C LEU A 56 -21.27 -13.74 -4.72
N LEU A 57 -21.50 -12.46 -4.50
CA LEU A 57 -20.64 -11.59 -3.70
C LEU A 57 -21.05 -11.62 -2.23
N PRO A 58 -20.17 -12.03 -1.28
CA PRO A 58 -20.47 -11.93 0.15
C PRO A 58 -20.56 -10.48 0.64
N VAL A 59 -21.68 -10.14 1.27
CA VAL A 59 -22.01 -8.76 1.72
C VAL A 59 -22.26 -8.65 3.22
N ALA A 60 -22.69 -9.74 3.87
CA ALA A 60 -22.88 -9.81 5.32
C ALA A 60 -22.60 -11.24 5.84
N PRO A 61 -22.13 -11.39 7.10
CA PRO A 61 -21.81 -10.33 8.06
C PRO A 61 -20.53 -9.56 7.70
N ALA A 62 -20.09 -8.61 8.53
CA ALA A 62 -18.99 -7.70 8.19
C ALA A 62 -17.67 -8.44 7.90
N GLU A 63 -17.44 -9.58 8.56
CA GLU A 63 -16.26 -10.43 8.42
C GLU A 63 -16.06 -11.01 7.01
N VAL A 64 -17.15 -11.20 6.25
CA VAL A 64 -17.09 -11.74 4.88
C VAL A 64 -17.17 -10.65 3.81
N ARG A 65 -17.44 -9.40 4.20
CA ARG A 65 -17.52 -8.29 3.25
C ARG A 65 -16.16 -8.09 2.57
N GLY A 66 -16.18 -7.94 1.24
CA GLY A 66 -14.98 -7.74 0.42
C GLY A 66 -14.24 -9.02 0.03
N LEU A 67 -14.75 -10.21 0.41
CA LEU A 67 -14.28 -11.47 -0.16
C LEU A 67 -14.49 -11.47 -1.68
N ALA A 68 -13.71 -12.28 -2.38
CA ALA A 68 -13.88 -12.45 -3.82
C ALA A 68 -15.28 -13.03 -4.16
N PRO A 69 -15.85 -12.72 -5.32
CA PRO A 69 -17.10 -13.34 -5.77
C PRO A 69 -16.99 -14.88 -5.82
N VAL A 70 -18.01 -15.56 -5.32
CA VAL A 70 -18.13 -17.02 -5.35
C VAL A 70 -18.70 -17.44 -6.70
N PRO A 71 -17.93 -18.11 -7.58
CA PRO A 71 -18.43 -18.52 -8.87
C PRO A 71 -19.50 -19.62 -8.74
N LEU A 72 -20.57 -19.52 -9.53
CA LEU A 72 -21.62 -20.55 -9.58
C LEU A 72 -21.32 -21.67 -10.58
N ALA A 73 -20.28 -21.52 -11.40
CA ALA A 73 -19.90 -22.51 -12.39
C ALA A 73 -19.51 -23.83 -11.69
N GLY A 74 -20.24 -24.90 -11.99
CA GLY A 74 -20.01 -26.23 -11.43
C GLY A 74 -20.53 -26.45 -10.00
N VAL A 75 -21.31 -25.50 -9.47
CA VAL A 75 -22.01 -25.66 -8.18
C VAL A 75 -23.29 -26.46 -8.40
N GLU A 76 -23.42 -27.59 -7.71
CA GLU A 76 -24.62 -28.44 -7.80
C GLU A 76 -25.46 -28.39 -6.52
N ARG A 77 -24.83 -28.14 -5.37
CA ARG A 77 -25.47 -28.18 -4.04
C ARG A 77 -25.00 -27.03 -3.15
N SER A 78 -25.78 -26.73 -2.10
CA SER A 78 -25.43 -25.72 -1.08
C SER A 78 -24.07 -25.99 -0.44
N ALA A 79 -23.75 -27.25 -0.15
CA ALA A 79 -22.47 -27.66 0.46
C ALA A 79 -21.25 -27.26 -0.40
N ASP A 80 -21.39 -27.18 -1.72
CA ASP A 80 -20.33 -26.73 -2.62
C ASP A 80 -20.08 -25.22 -2.45
N LEU A 81 -21.15 -24.43 -2.20
CA LEU A 81 -21.05 -23.00 -1.87
C LEU A 81 -20.44 -22.79 -0.49
N GLU A 82 -20.87 -23.56 0.52
CA GLU A 82 -20.30 -23.49 1.88
C GLU A 82 -18.78 -23.71 1.83
N ALA A 83 -18.33 -24.73 1.09
CA ALA A 83 -16.92 -25.05 0.93
C ALA A 83 -16.15 -23.92 0.22
N GLN A 84 -16.72 -23.31 -0.83
CA GLN A 84 -16.08 -22.18 -1.51
C GLN A 84 -16.00 -20.93 -0.64
N VAL A 85 -17.08 -20.57 0.05
CA VAL A 85 -17.09 -19.44 0.99
C VAL A 85 -16.06 -19.66 2.10
N SER A 86 -16.01 -20.87 2.67
CA SER A 86 -15.03 -21.23 3.68
C SER A 86 -13.58 -21.14 3.16
N ALA A 87 -13.32 -21.61 1.94
CA ALA A 87 -12.01 -21.50 1.31
C ALA A 87 -11.58 -20.04 1.11
N LEU A 88 -12.48 -19.18 0.61
CA LEU A 88 -12.22 -17.75 0.42
C LEU A 88 -11.97 -17.03 1.75
N PHE A 89 -12.77 -17.33 2.77
CA PHE A 89 -12.63 -16.76 4.10
C PHE A 89 -11.28 -17.16 4.74
N ASN A 90 -10.92 -18.44 4.68
CA ASN A 90 -9.64 -18.92 5.18
C ASN A 90 -8.45 -18.30 4.41
N ALA A 91 -8.57 -18.14 3.10
CA ALA A 91 -7.56 -17.46 2.29
C ALA A 91 -7.39 -15.98 2.70
N ALA A 92 -8.50 -15.29 2.99
CA ALA A 92 -8.46 -13.91 3.48
C ALA A 92 -7.78 -13.81 4.86
N ILE A 93 -8.07 -14.72 5.79
CA ILE A 93 -7.38 -14.78 7.10
C ILE A 93 -5.87 -14.99 6.91
N LEU A 94 -5.46 -15.93 6.06
CA LEU A 94 -4.04 -16.18 5.79
C LEU A 94 -3.37 -14.96 5.15
N SER A 95 -4.06 -14.27 4.23
CA SER A 95 -3.55 -13.03 3.63
C SER A 95 -3.37 -11.95 4.69
N MET A 96 -4.37 -11.74 5.55
CA MET A 96 -4.32 -10.81 6.67
C MET A 96 -3.13 -11.10 7.60
N GLN A 97 -2.93 -12.36 7.99
CA GLN A 97 -1.81 -12.77 8.84
C GLN A 97 -0.46 -12.46 8.18
N ARG A 98 -0.30 -12.80 6.89
CA ARG A 98 0.92 -12.51 6.13
C ARG A 98 1.19 -11.01 6.05
N ARG A 99 0.18 -10.20 5.72
CA ARG A 99 0.31 -8.75 5.60
C ARG A 99 0.55 -8.06 6.94
N SER A 100 -0.05 -8.56 8.01
CA SER A 100 0.26 -8.13 9.37
C SER A 100 1.74 -8.36 9.71
N ALA A 101 2.32 -9.50 9.31
CA ALA A 101 3.74 -9.78 9.53
C ALA A 101 4.65 -8.85 8.69
N GLU A 102 4.27 -8.53 7.45
CA GLU A 102 5.01 -7.58 6.61
C GLU A 102 5.04 -6.17 7.21
N LEU A 103 3.92 -5.69 7.75
CA LEU A 103 3.88 -4.41 8.48
C LEU A 103 4.82 -4.42 9.69
N GLN A 104 4.82 -5.51 10.47
CA GLN A 104 5.71 -5.65 11.62
C GLN A 104 7.19 -5.65 11.24
N VAL A 105 7.55 -6.28 10.12
CA VAL A 105 8.92 -6.24 9.58
C VAL A 105 9.35 -4.83 9.22
N LEU A 106 8.42 -4.00 8.74
CA LEU A 106 8.65 -2.57 8.48
C LEU A 106 8.65 -1.70 9.75
N GLY A 107 8.45 -2.27 10.94
CA GLY A 107 8.32 -1.50 12.19
C GLY A 107 7.01 -0.71 12.29
N VAL A 108 5.98 -1.13 11.54
CA VAL A 108 4.63 -0.57 11.57
C VAL A 108 3.74 -1.48 12.41
N THR A 109 2.95 -0.91 13.32
CA THR A 109 2.07 -1.71 14.17
C THR A 109 0.75 -1.99 13.45
N PRO A 110 0.47 -3.25 13.07
CA PRO A 110 -0.82 -3.60 12.47
C PRO A 110 -1.92 -3.58 13.54
N ARG A 111 -3.13 -3.22 13.12
CA ARG A 111 -4.36 -3.35 13.90
C ARG A 111 -5.36 -4.14 13.07
N VAL A 112 -6.07 -5.07 13.71
CA VAL A 112 -7.17 -5.79 13.06
C VAL A 112 -8.43 -5.46 13.82
N ASP A 113 -9.43 -4.95 13.10
CA ASP A 113 -10.75 -4.71 13.66
C ASP A 113 -11.42 -6.07 13.95
N PRO A 114 -11.85 -6.35 15.20
CA PRO A 114 -12.35 -7.66 15.59
C PRO A 114 -13.68 -8.03 14.94
N ASP A 115 -14.49 -7.05 14.53
CA ASP A 115 -15.86 -7.27 14.02
C ASP A 115 -15.86 -7.43 12.50
N SER A 116 -15.02 -6.68 11.80
CA SER A 116 -14.89 -6.74 10.35
C SER A 116 -13.70 -7.59 9.88
N LEU A 117 -12.73 -7.89 10.74
CA LEU A 117 -11.44 -8.49 10.35
C LEU A 117 -10.68 -7.63 9.32
N GLU A 118 -10.92 -6.32 9.30
CA GLU A 118 -10.18 -5.39 8.46
C GLU A 118 -8.80 -5.11 9.09
N LEU A 119 -7.74 -5.26 8.28
CA LEU A 119 -6.37 -4.96 8.69
C LEU A 119 -6.05 -3.50 8.35
N SER A 120 -5.64 -2.74 9.36
CA SER A 120 -5.22 -1.36 9.22
C SER A 120 -3.89 -1.09 9.92
N ALA A 121 -3.29 0.06 9.60
CA ALA A 121 -2.11 0.57 10.29
C ALA A 121 -2.13 2.10 10.31
N GLU A 122 -1.69 2.67 11.43
CA GLU A 122 -1.52 4.12 11.58
C GLU A 122 -0.03 4.46 11.47
N LEU A 123 0.26 5.54 10.75
CA LEU A 123 1.59 6.06 10.52
C LEU A 123 1.61 7.55 10.82
N ASP A 124 2.56 8.00 11.61
CA ASP A 124 2.79 9.40 11.89
C ASP A 124 4.02 9.91 11.11
N ALA A 125 3.91 11.13 10.59
CA ALA A 125 4.96 11.83 9.89
C ALA A 125 4.98 13.31 10.30
N VAL A 126 6.14 13.95 10.16
CA VAL A 126 6.25 15.40 10.35
C VAL A 126 6.45 16.04 8.99
N VAL A 127 5.54 16.94 8.60
CA VAL A 127 5.54 17.60 7.29
C VAL A 127 5.86 19.08 7.41
N ALA A 128 6.46 19.63 6.37
CA ALA A 128 6.76 21.06 6.30
C ALA A 128 5.47 21.84 6.00
N VAL A 129 5.25 22.94 6.73
CA VAL A 129 4.11 23.83 6.46
C VAL A 129 4.50 24.87 5.41
N GLU A 130 3.81 24.88 4.27
CA GLU A 130 4.01 25.87 3.22
C GLU A 130 3.88 27.31 3.75
N GLY A 131 4.69 28.23 3.21
CA GLY A 131 4.65 29.65 3.59
C GLY A 131 5.35 30.01 4.91
N THR A 132 5.92 29.02 5.63
CA THR A 132 6.61 29.26 6.92
C THR A 132 8.14 29.40 6.80
N GLY A 133 8.68 29.44 5.58
CA GLY A 133 10.13 29.52 5.34
C GLY A 133 10.92 28.35 5.93
N GLY A 134 10.33 27.15 5.95
CA GLY A 134 10.97 25.92 6.44
C GLY A 134 10.99 25.75 7.97
N ARG A 135 10.29 26.60 8.73
CA ARG A 135 10.22 26.52 10.20
C ARG A 135 8.93 25.90 10.75
N GLY A 136 7.86 25.91 9.97
CA GLY A 136 6.59 25.31 10.35
C GLY A 136 6.63 23.80 10.17
N ARG A 137 6.15 23.10 11.20
CA ARG A 137 6.01 21.64 11.22
C ARG A 137 4.58 21.30 11.62
N ALA A 138 3.98 20.37 10.90
CA ALA A 138 2.68 19.81 11.22
C ALA A 138 2.80 18.29 11.38
N LEU A 139 1.94 17.71 12.21
CA LEU A 139 1.81 16.27 12.34
C LEU A 139 0.87 15.77 11.24
N LEU A 140 1.37 14.90 10.37
CA LEU A 140 0.59 14.17 9.39
C LEU A 140 0.33 12.76 9.91
N GLN A 141 -0.93 12.39 10.06
CA GLN A 141 -1.38 11.06 10.45
C GLN A 141 -1.98 10.38 9.22
N LEU A 142 -1.52 9.17 8.94
CA LEU A 142 -1.90 8.39 7.76
C LEU A 142 -2.48 7.05 8.24
N THR A 143 -3.62 6.65 7.69
CA THR A 143 -4.21 5.33 7.93
C THR A 143 -4.17 4.52 6.65
N LEU A 144 -3.55 3.35 6.74
CA LEU A 144 -3.55 2.33 5.70
C LEU A 144 -4.56 1.26 6.04
N THR A 145 -5.24 0.76 5.02
CA THR A 145 -6.15 -0.39 5.14
C THR A 145 -5.83 -1.41 4.05
N ALA A 146 -5.80 -2.69 4.41
CA ALA A 146 -5.72 -3.80 3.46
C ALA A 146 -7.11 -4.35 3.10
N ASP A 147 -7.33 -4.64 1.82
CA ASP A 147 -8.48 -5.46 1.42
C ASP A 147 -8.31 -6.95 1.75
N ARG A 148 -9.33 -7.77 1.44
CA ARG A 148 -9.32 -9.22 1.70
C ARG A 148 -8.28 -9.97 0.86
N GLN A 149 -7.84 -9.37 -0.24
CA GLN A 149 -6.78 -9.88 -1.08
C GLN A 149 -5.40 -9.48 -0.54
N GLY A 150 -5.35 -8.61 0.48
CA GLY A 150 -4.14 -8.15 1.15
C GLY A 150 -3.42 -7.03 0.40
N GLN A 151 -4.13 -6.24 -0.39
CA GLN A 151 -3.59 -5.04 -1.04
C GLN A 151 -3.84 -3.82 -0.15
N PHE A 152 -2.78 -3.05 0.12
CA PHE A 152 -2.88 -1.85 0.95
C PHE A 152 -3.25 -0.63 0.13
N ARG A 153 -4.04 0.26 0.72
CA ARG A 153 -4.34 1.60 0.21
C ARG A 153 -4.37 2.60 1.34
N LEU A 154 -4.13 3.87 1.02
CA LEU A 154 -4.34 4.98 1.94
C LEU A 154 -5.84 5.27 2.03
N THR A 155 -6.40 5.21 3.24
CA THR A 155 -7.85 5.41 3.49
C THR A 155 -8.16 6.66 4.29
N ARG A 156 -7.19 7.17 5.05
CA ARG A 156 -7.32 8.44 5.78
C ARG A 156 -5.98 9.16 5.84
N ALA A 157 -6.01 10.48 5.71
CA ALA A 157 -4.88 11.36 5.93
C ALA A 157 -5.35 12.59 6.70
N GLU A 158 -4.65 12.96 7.77
CA GLU A 158 -5.00 14.11 8.61
C GLU A 158 -3.76 14.93 8.93
N ARG A 159 -3.86 16.25 8.82
CA ARG A 159 -2.79 17.19 9.18
C ARG A 159 -3.26 18.06 10.33
N ASP A 160 -2.60 17.96 11.48
CA ASP A 160 -2.97 18.65 12.72
C ASP A 160 -4.48 18.49 13.08
N GLY A 161 -5.02 17.30 12.82
CA GLY A 161 -6.43 16.95 13.07
C GLY A 161 -7.41 17.42 11.98
N ALA A 162 -6.96 18.10 10.93
CA ALA A 162 -7.77 18.40 9.75
C ALA A 162 -7.64 17.28 8.71
N THR A 163 -8.75 16.66 8.32
CA THR A 163 -8.77 15.63 7.27
C THR A 163 -8.35 16.24 5.93
N LEU A 164 -7.42 15.58 5.26
CA LEU A 164 -6.97 15.92 3.91
C LEU A 164 -7.78 15.14 2.88
N ASP A 165 -8.05 15.77 1.73
CA ASP A 165 -8.62 15.07 0.59
C ASP A 165 -7.57 14.11 0.02
N ILE A 166 -7.93 12.83 -0.08
CA ILE A 166 -7.08 11.81 -0.71
C ILE A 166 -7.45 11.77 -2.20
N PRO A 167 -6.53 12.15 -3.12
CA PRO A 167 -6.78 11.98 -4.55
C PRO A 167 -7.13 10.53 -4.88
N GLU A 168 -8.02 10.29 -5.84
CA GLU A 168 -8.42 8.93 -6.23
C GLU A 168 -7.21 8.04 -6.57
N ALA A 169 -6.19 8.63 -7.19
CA ALA A 169 -4.95 7.94 -7.52
C ALA A 169 -4.04 7.65 -6.31
N ALA A 170 -4.20 8.38 -5.20
CA ALA A 170 -3.57 8.09 -3.91
C ALA A 170 -4.30 7.00 -3.11
N ALA A 171 -5.58 6.76 -3.42
CA ALA A 171 -6.36 5.64 -2.89
C ALA A 171 -6.10 4.31 -3.65
N ALA A 172 -5.28 4.35 -4.69
CA ALA A 172 -4.92 3.16 -5.47
C ALA A 172 -4.10 2.15 -4.64
N PRO A 173 -4.25 0.84 -4.88
CA PRO A 173 -3.51 -0.15 -4.12
C PRO A 173 -1.99 -0.13 -4.42
N PHE A 174 -1.19 -0.38 -3.39
CA PHE A 174 0.26 -0.51 -3.47
C PHE A 174 0.78 -1.75 -2.72
N ASP A 175 2.02 -2.15 -3.04
CA ASP A 175 2.65 -3.36 -2.52
C ASP A 175 3.69 -2.99 -1.46
N LEU A 176 3.52 -3.46 -0.21
CA LEU A 176 4.47 -3.19 0.88
C LEU A 176 5.89 -3.67 0.58
N SER A 177 6.06 -4.68 -0.28
CA SER A 177 7.40 -5.17 -0.65
C SER A 177 8.20 -4.18 -1.49
N GLU A 178 7.60 -3.06 -1.91
CA GLU A 178 8.29 -1.94 -2.55
C GLU A 178 9.11 -1.09 -1.57
N PHE A 179 8.92 -1.28 -0.26
CA PHE A 179 9.59 -0.53 0.80
C PHE A 179 10.36 -1.49 1.70
N ARG A 180 11.61 -1.17 2.08
CA ARG A 180 12.32 -1.92 3.15
C ARG A 180 12.23 -1.25 4.50
N GLU A 181 12.02 0.06 4.54
CA GLU A 181 11.97 0.83 5.77
C GLU A 181 10.69 1.67 5.88
N LYS A 182 10.30 1.92 7.14
CA LYS A 182 9.13 2.75 7.47
C LYS A 182 9.20 4.14 6.86
N SER A 183 10.38 4.77 6.86
CA SER A 183 10.61 6.12 6.32
C SER A 183 10.31 6.21 4.83
N ALA A 184 10.71 5.20 4.05
CA ALA A 184 10.41 5.12 2.61
C ALA A 184 8.90 5.02 2.36
N LEU A 185 8.19 4.18 3.12
CA LEU A 185 6.74 4.06 3.06
C LEU A 185 6.05 5.39 3.43
N VAL A 186 6.44 6.01 4.54
CA VAL A 186 5.89 7.29 5.00
C VAL A 186 6.14 8.40 3.99
N GLY A 187 7.35 8.47 3.42
CA GLY A 187 7.68 9.41 2.36
C GLY A 187 6.81 9.19 1.12
N TYR A 188 6.66 7.95 0.66
CA TYR A 188 5.76 7.67 -0.45
C TYR A 188 4.32 8.15 -0.19
N LEU A 189 3.76 7.84 0.97
CA LEU A 189 2.39 8.21 1.32
C LEU A 189 2.19 9.72 1.51
N ALA A 190 3.14 10.41 2.12
CA ALA A 190 3.10 11.87 2.24
C ALA A 190 3.11 12.53 0.85
N ALA A 191 3.91 12.03 -0.09
CA ALA A 191 3.93 12.56 -1.45
C ALA A 191 2.61 12.33 -2.20
N LEU A 192 1.90 11.22 -1.93
CA LEU A 192 0.59 10.94 -2.52
C LEU A 192 -0.47 11.98 -2.13
N VAL A 193 -0.38 12.56 -0.94
CA VAL A 193 -1.27 13.63 -0.47
C VAL A 193 -0.69 15.04 -0.68
N GLY A 194 0.40 15.14 -1.45
CA GLY A 194 1.04 16.42 -1.79
C GLY A 194 1.83 17.05 -0.64
N GLU A 195 2.20 16.28 0.38
CA GLU A 195 2.91 16.75 1.56
C GLU A 195 4.42 16.47 1.46
N GLU A 196 5.23 17.49 1.76
CA GLU A 196 6.68 17.39 1.84
C GLU A 196 7.11 17.07 3.28
N LEU A 197 8.02 16.11 3.45
CA LEU A 197 8.48 15.74 4.79
C LEU A 197 9.38 16.87 5.30
N ALA A 198 9.17 17.29 6.55
CA ALA A 198 10.03 18.32 7.12
C ALA A 198 11.47 17.79 7.22
N PRO A 199 12.48 18.57 6.80
CA PRO A 199 13.87 18.20 7.06
C PRO A 199 14.06 18.05 8.57
N GLN A 200 14.61 16.91 8.98
CA GLN A 200 14.84 16.59 10.38
C GLN A 200 15.93 17.52 10.97
N THR A 201 15.58 18.74 11.36
CA THR A 201 16.33 19.45 12.39
C THR A 201 15.96 18.86 13.74
N ALA A 202 16.91 18.12 14.31
CA ALA A 202 16.84 17.50 15.62
C ALA A 202 16.25 18.47 16.66
N SER A 203 15.12 18.11 17.25
CA SER A 203 14.58 18.82 18.41
C SER A 203 15.16 18.21 19.69
N PRO A 204 15.64 19.01 20.67
CA PRO A 204 16.42 18.49 21.81
C PRO A 204 15.64 17.67 22.87
N ARG A 205 14.41 17.22 22.61
CA ARG A 205 13.52 16.70 23.68
C ARG A 205 12.94 15.31 23.48
N GLU A 206 13.34 14.58 22.45
CA GLU A 206 13.14 13.14 22.36
C GLU A 206 14.49 12.45 22.45
N ALA A 207 14.96 12.25 23.68
CA ALA A 207 15.95 11.23 23.98
C ALA A 207 15.23 9.86 23.92
N ALA A 208 14.94 9.39 22.71
CA ALA A 208 14.47 8.04 22.43
C ALA A 208 15.27 7.52 21.24
N GLU A 209 16.45 6.98 21.56
CA GLU A 209 17.40 6.31 20.68
C GLU A 209 17.90 7.14 19.47
N PRO A 210 19.21 7.15 19.16
CA PRO A 210 19.67 7.79 17.94
C PRO A 210 19.09 7.03 16.75
N GLN A 211 18.02 7.54 16.14
CA GLN A 211 17.78 7.28 14.73
C GLN A 211 18.94 7.94 13.99
N GLU A 212 19.97 7.13 13.72
CA GLU A 212 21.08 7.54 12.88
C GLU A 212 20.49 8.06 11.57
N ALA A 213 20.84 9.31 11.22
CA ALA A 213 20.51 9.84 9.91
C ALA A 213 20.97 8.82 8.85
N PRO A 214 20.16 8.55 7.81
CA PRO A 214 20.52 7.57 6.81
C PRO A 214 21.87 7.96 6.20
N LEU A 215 22.86 7.10 6.38
CA LEU A 215 24.23 7.30 5.93
C LEU A 215 24.23 7.51 4.41
N ARG A 216 24.72 8.67 3.95
CA ARG A 216 24.77 8.94 2.52
C ARG A 216 25.83 8.05 1.89
N TYR A 217 25.56 7.57 0.68
CA TYR A 217 26.53 6.76 -0.03
C TYR A 217 27.83 7.52 -0.32
N SER A 218 27.74 8.84 -0.53
CA SER A 218 28.90 9.72 -0.67
C SER A 218 29.76 9.78 0.61
N GLU A 219 29.15 9.71 1.80
CA GLU A 219 29.84 9.68 3.09
C GLU A 219 30.56 8.34 3.29
N LEU A 220 29.93 7.22 2.90
CA LEU A 220 30.58 5.90 2.88
C LEU A 220 31.78 5.87 1.92
N VAL A 221 31.63 6.42 0.71
CA VAL A 221 32.73 6.50 -0.28
C VAL A 221 33.85 7.41 0.22
N ALA A 222 33.54 8.54 0.86
CA ALA A 222 34.54 9.43 1.45
C ALA A 222 35.30 8.76 2.61
N THR A 223 34.61 7.94 3.40
CA THR A 223 35.20 7.30 4.59
C THR A 223 36.02 6.06 4.25
N PHE A 224 35.51 5.22 3.35
CA PHE A 224 36.10 3.91 3.06
C PHE A 224 36.78 3.79 1.68
N GLY A 225 36.61 4.80 0.83
CA GLY A 225 37.15 4.84 -0.53
C GLY A 225 36.26 4.16 -1.58
N ALA A 226 36.45 4.54 -2.84
CA ALA A 226 35.64 4.05 -3.99
C ALA A 226 35.82 2.56 -4.31
N GLY A 227 36.79 1.88 -3.68
CA GLY A 227 37.05 0.44 -3.88
C GLY A 227 36.19 -0.48 -3.01
N LEU A 228 35.26 0.04 -2.22
CA LEU A 228 34.46 -0.76 -1.29
C LEU A 228 33.46 -1.67 -2.04
N ILE A 229 33.48 -2.96 -1.69
CA ILE A 229 32.56 -3.96 -2.26
C ILE A 229 31.40 -4.16 -1.29
N VAL A 230 30.20 -3.78 -1.72
CA VAL A 230 28.97 -4.08 -0.97
C VAL A 230 28.46 -5.47 -1.35
N PRO A 231 28.31 -6.40 -0.39
CA PRO A 231 27.87 -7.76 -0.66
C PRO A 231 26.58 -7.81 -1.51
N PRO A 232 26.42 -8.80 -2.41
CA PRO A 232 25.30 -8.86 -3.37
C PRO A 232 23.89 -8.94 -2.74
N ARG A 233 23.80 -9.28 -1.45
CA ARG A 233 22.55 -9.40 -0.68
C ARG A 233 22.35 -8.26 0.33
N SER A 234 23.21 -7.24 0.32
CA SER A 234 23.06 -6.12 1.24
C SER A 234 21.82 -5.30 0.89
N ALA A 235 21.09 -4.89 1.93
CA ALA A 235 19.90 -4.06 1.78
C ALA A 235 20.33 -2.63 1.37
N LEU A 236 20.43 -2.39 0.07
CA LEU A 236 20.67 -1.06 -0.49
C LEU A 236 19.34 -0.45 -0.94
N GLU A 237 19.06 0.77 -0.48
CA GLU A 237 17.95 1.60 -0.93
C GLU A 237 18.45 2.95 -1.41
N LEU A 238 17.79 3.46 -2.45
CA LEU A 238 18.06 4.76 -3.05
C LEU A 238 16.76 5.56 -2.98
N LEU A 239 16.81 6.72 -2.33
CA LEU A 239 15.68 7.63 -2.22
C LEU A 239 16.09 8.97 -2.84
N ALA A 240 15.23 9.52 -3.70
CA ALA A 240 15.41 10.82 -4.30
C ALA A 240 14.08 11.55 -4.34
N GLU A 241 14.09 12.82 -3.96
CA GLU A 241 12.96 13.71 -4.17
C GLU A 241 13.24 14.58 -5.41
N VAL A 242 12.22 14.80 -6.22
CA VAL A 242 12.32 15.44 -7.53
C VAL A 242 11.21 16.45 -7.67
N VAL A 243 11.54 17.70 -7.99
CA VAL A 243 10.59 18.77 -8.25
C VAL A 243 10.57 19.06 -9.74
N VAL A 244 9.39 19.04 -10.33
CA VAL A 244 9.14 19.35 -11.75
C VAL A 244 8.02 20.37 -11.82
N GLU A 245 8.31 21.56 -12.35
CA GLU A 245 7.33 22.66 -12.46
C GLU A 245 6.59 22.97 -11.14
N GLY A 246 7.29 22.86 -10.01
CA GLY A 246 6.73 23.07 -8.67
C GLY A 246 5.94 21.89 -8.09
N LYS A 247 5.87 20.75 -8.79
CA LYS A 247 5.26 19.51 -8.29
C LYS A 247 6.34 18.57 -7.79
N THR A 248 6.14 18.03 -6.59
CA THR A 248 7.07 17.09 -5.96
C THR A 248 6.73 15.64 -6.32
N TYR A 249 7.77 14.89 -6.65
CA TYR A 249 7.76 13.47 -6.95
C TYR A 249 8.82 12.78 -6.09
N ARG A 250 8.55 11.56 -5.65
CA ARG A 250 9.50 10.73 -4.91
C ARG A 250 9.85 9.49 -5.72
N PHE A 251 11.15 9.29 -5.88
CA PHE A 251 11.75 8.10 -6.43
C PHE A 251 12.31 7.25 -5.30
N ALA A 252 11.96 5.97 -5.27
CA ALA A 252 12.54 4.98 -4.39
C ALA A 252 13.02 3.78 -5.21
N ALA A 253 14.17 3.21 -4.89
CA ALA A 253 14.63 1.97 -5.50
C ALA A 253 15.33 1.07 -4.48
N ALA A 254 14.95 -0.20 -4.43
CA ALA A 254 15.54 -1.21 -3.56
C ALA A 254 16.29 -2.27 -4.39
N ARG A 255 17.53 -2.59 -4.00
CA ARG A 255 18.33 -3.64 -4.65
C ARG A 255 17.72 -5.01 -4.39
N VAL A 256 17.30 -5.73 -5.42
CA VAL A 256 16.71 -7.06 -5.26
C VAL A 256 17.78 -8.14 -5.17
N ALA A 257 18.73 -8.15 -6.10
CA ALA A 257 19.88 -9.05 -6.12
C ALA A 257 20.91 -8.53 -7.11
N GLY A 258 22.21 -8.74 -6.86
CA GLY A 258 23.23 -8.43 -7.86
C GLY A 258 23.20 -6.96 -8.26
N ARG A 259 22.88 -6.62 -9.51
CA ARG A 259 22.77 -5.22 -9.97
C ARG A 259 21.34 -4.84 -10.37
N SER A 260 20.38 -5.70 -10.01
CA SER A 260 18.96 -5.52 -10.26
C SER A 260 18.29 -4.77 -9.11
N PHE A 261 17.44 -3.81 -9.47
CA PHE A 261 16.65 -2.99 -8.54
C PHE A 261 15.17 -3.10 -8.89
N ARG A 262 14.31 -2.85 -7.90
CA ARG A 262 12.89 -2.54 -8.10
C ARG A 262 12.72 -1.08 -7.74
N GLY A 263 12.29 -0.27 -8.70
CA GLY A 263 12.07 1.16 -8.53
C GLY A 263 10.59 1.52 -8.51
N LEU A 264 10.31 2.68 -7.90
CA LEU A 264 8.99 3.28 -7.76
C LEU A 264 9.15 4.79 -7.91
N LEU A 265 8.28 5.41 -8.72
CA LEU A 265 8.14 6.86 -8.82
C LEU A 265 6.68 7.22 -8.54
N ALA A 266 6.47 8.18 -7.64
CA ALA A 266 5.16 8.65 -7.24
C ALA A 266 5.12 10.17 -7.10
N GLY A 267 3.94 10.76 -7.32
CA GLY A 267 3.65 12.16 -7.03
C GLY A 267 2.23 12.30 -6.48
N ALA A 268 1.74 13.53 -6.33
CA ALA A 268 0.39 13.80 -5.80
C ALA A 268 -0.75 13.17 -6.62
N GLN A 269 -0.49 12.81 -7.89
CA GLN A 269 -1.44 12.11 -8.76
C GLN A 269 -1.28 10.58 -8.71
N GLY A 270 -0.64 10.03 -7.68
CA GLY A 270 -0.48 8.59 -7.52
C GLY A 270 0.88 8.04 -7.96
N LYS A 271 0.90 6.75 -8.25
CA LYS A 271 2.05 6.02 -8.78
C LYS A 271 2.20 6.27 -10.28
N LEU A 272 3.35 6.81 -10.69
CA LEU A 272 3.66 7.10 -12.10
C LEU A 272 4.43 5.98 -12.78
N TRP A 273 5.29 5.28 -12.04
CA TRP A 273 6.12 4.20 -12.58
C TRP A 273 6.53 3.25 -11.47
N ALA A 274 6.54 1.95 -11.77
CA ALA A 274 7.03 0.92 -10.86
C ALA A 274 7.49 -0.31 -11.65
N GLU A 275 8.80 -0.46 -11.81
CA GLU A 275 9.38 -1.54 -12.60
C GLU A 275 10.67 -2.05 -11.99
N ARG A 276 11.10 -3.23 -12.47
CA ARG A 276 12.43 -3.76 -12.20
C ARG A 276 13.38 -3.27 -13.29
N PHE A 277 14.60 -2.93 -12.91
CA PHE A 277 15.62 -2.48 -13.85
C PHE A 277 17.01 -2.96 -13.41
N GLU A 278 17.90 -3.11 -14.38
CA GLU A 278 19.34 -3.30 -14.14
C GLU A 278 20.03 -1.94 -14.04
N LEU A 279 20.96 -1.79 -13.10
CA LEU A 279 21.63 -0.52 -12.84
C LEU A 279 22.34 0.04 -14.10
N GLU A 280 22.90 -0.83 -14.93
CA GLU A 280 23.58 -0.49 -16.19
C GLU A 280 22.63 0.07 -17.25
N GLU A 281 21.37 -0.34 -17.21
CA GLU A 281 20.33 0.08 -18.16
C GLU A 281 19.52 1.25 -17.61
N PHE A 282 19.75 1.66 -16.36
CA PHE A 282 19.01 2.73 -15.72
C PHE A 282 19.46 4.10 -16.27
N PRO A 283 18.55 4.87 -16.90
CA PRO A 283 18.90 6.14 -17.51
C PRO A 283 19.18 7.26 -16.50
N GLY A 284 18.98 7.00 -15.20
CA GLY A 284 19.03 8.00 -14.13
C GLY A 284 17.67 8.62 -13.83
N VAL A 285 17.51 9.15 -12.61
CA VAL A 285 16.22 9.67 -12.10
C VAL A 285 15.73 10.83 -12.97
N VAL A 286 16.61 11.77 -13.33
CA VAL A 286 16.27 12.94 -14.17
C VAL A 286 15.72 12.52 -15.53
N ALA A 287 16.42 11.62 -16.23
CA ALA A 287 16.02 11.16 -17.56
C ALA A 287 14.74 10.30 -17.50
N LEU A 288 14.59 9.47 -16.47
CA LEU A 288 13.37 8.71 -16.22
C LEU A 288 12.17 9.65 -16.05
N VAL A 289 12.28 10.63 -15.15
CA VAL A 289 11.20 11.59 -14.84
C VAL A 289 10.87 12.45 -16.06
N SER A 290 11.89 12.97 -16.75
CA SER A 290 11.73 13.73 -18.00
C SER A 290 10.95 12.94 -19.05
N ARG A 291 11.30 11.66 -19.27
CA ARG A 291 10.60 10.79 -20.21
C ARG A 291 9.16 10.48 -19.77
N LEU A 292 8.95 10.20 -18.49
CA LEU A 292 7.61 9.86 -17.98
C LEU A 292 6.67 11.07 -18.03
N LEU A 293 7.14 12.24 -17.63
CA LEU A 293 6.34 13.47 -17.57
C LEU A 293 6.33 14.25 -18.89
N HIS A 294 7.13 13.84 -19.88
CA HIS A 294 7.24 14.48 -21.20
C HIS A 294 7.71 15.95 -21.09
N VAL A 295 8.59 16.22 -20.12
CA VAL A 295 9.19 17.54 -19.85
C VAL A 295 10.67 17.52 -20.22
N PRO A 296 11.29 18.67 -20.56
CA PRO A 296 12.72 18.73 -20.75
C PRO A 296 13.49 18.36 -19.46
N PRO A 297 14.66 17.69 -19.54
CA PRO A 297 15.46 17.32 -18.37
C PRO A 297 15.83 18.51 -17.48
N GLU A 298 16.00 19.70 -18.06
CA GLU A 298 16.34 20.92 -17.31
C GLU A 298 15.21 21.40 -16.38
N ALA A 299 13.97 20.98 -16.63
CA ALA A 299 12.83 21.27 -15.76
C ALA A 299 12.75 20.36 -14.54
N VAL A 300 13.61 19.34 -14.45
CA VAL A 300 13.61 18.32 -13.40
C VAL A 300 14.72 18.63 -12.40
N GLN A 301 14.34 19.00 -11.19
CA GLN A 301 15.27 19.34 -10.10
C GLN A 301 15.28 18.23 -9.06
N VAL A 302 16.43 17.60 -8.80
CA VAL A 302 16.55 16.61 -7.71
C VAL A 302 16.85 17.34 -6.40
N VAL A 303 15.91 17.32 -5.47
CA VAL A 303 16.06 17.96 -4.15
C VAL A 303 16.92 17.06 -3.28
N GLY A 304 18.07 17.59 -2.84
CA GLY A 304 19.03 16.87 -1.98
C GLY A 304 20.26 16.29 -2.68
N GLY A 305 20.39 16.48 -4.00
CA GLY A 305 21.62 16.19 -4.75
C GLY A 305 22.25 17.48 -5.27
N GLU A 306 23.18 18.06 -4.51
CA GLU A 306 24.02 19.12 -5.08
C GLU A 306 24.89 18.46 -6.17
N ALA A 307 24.55 18.74 -7.42
CA ALA A 307 25.44 18.53 -8.55
C ALA A 307 26.65 19.45 -8.32
N ALA A 308 27.77 18.90 -7.84
CA ALA A 308 29.03 19.60 -7.91
C ALA A 308 29.31 19.86 -9.41
N PRO A 309 29.49 21.12 -9.83
CA PRO A 309 29.93 21.39 -11.19
C PRO A 309 31.31 20.77 -11.36
N HIS A 310 31.49 19.99 -12.43
CA HIS A 310 32.82 19.74 -12.98
C HIS A 310 33.39 21.10 -13.40
N SER A 311 34.14 21.73 -12.50
CA SER A 311 35.12 22.72 -12.87
C SER A 311 36.24 21.99 -13.60
N GLU A 312 36.18 22.01 -14.92
CA GLU A 312 37.38 21.92 -15.74
C GLU A 312 38.22 23.18 -15.50
N GLY A 313 39.48 22.96 -15.17
CA GLY A 313 40.54 23.96 -14.97
C GLY A 313 41.67 23.25 -14.22
N GLU A 314 42.87 23.06 -14.75
CA GLU A 314 43.58 23.53 -15.95
C GLU A 314 44.37 22.37 -16.56
#